data_AF-A0AAP6B2V0-F1
#
_entry.id   AF-A0AAP6B2V0-F1
#
_cell.length_a   1.000
_cell.length_b   1.000
_cell.length_c   1.000
_cell.angle_alpha   90.00
_cell.angle_beta   90.00
_cell.angle_gamma   90.00
#
_symmetry.space_group_name_H-M   'P 1'
#
loop_
_entity.id
_entity.type
_entity.pdbx_description
1 polymer ?
#
loop_
_entity_poly.entity_id
_entity_poly.type
_entity_poly.pdbx_seq_one_letter_code
_entity_poly.pdbx_strand_id
1 'polypeptide(L)'
;MANQQAAKWAGVAAIAACLTFVVTTIGLLLAWRSLHQWKPQYKENSRLLLIEALIAFQKCLITIPKNLDNDPTYQSRKEFLKASTEVELRGQIYLKQHSNEKLKDELANLRSKCAEFVGGKVTKPELSFISAIILLIEV
;
A
#
# COMPACT_ATOMS: atom_id res chain seq x y z
N MET A 1 -40.84 -29.08 -43.45
CA MET A 1 -41.11 -28.22 -42.28
C MET A 1 -39.89 -28.05 -41.37
N ALA A 2 -39.11 -29.10 -41.10
CA ALA A 2 -37.88 -29.03 -40.27
C ALA A 2 -36.82 -28.02 -40.79
N ASN A 3 -36.55 -27.97 -42.10
CA ASN A 3 -35.55 -27.05 -42.67
C ASN A 3 -35.90 -25.56 -42.52
N GLN A 4 -37.20 -25.20 -42.51
CA GLN A 4 -37.63 -23.81 -42.33
C GLN A 4 -37.56 -23.36 -40.87
N GLN A 5 -37.82 -24.27 -39.93
CA GLN A 5 -37.65 -23.99 -38.49
C GLN A 5 -36.16 -23.87 -38.15
N ALA A 6 -35.31 -24.76 -38.65
CA ALA A 6 -33.86 -24.69 -38.48
C ALA A 6 -33.26 -23.37 -39.00
N ALA A 7 -33.70 -22.88 -40.16
CA ALA A 7 -33.25 -21.60 -40.70
C ALA A 7 -33.66 -20.38 -39.83
N LYS A 8 -34.86 -20.40 -39.24
CA LYS A 8 -35.31 -19.34 -38.31
C LYS A 8 -34.51 -19.35 -37.01
N TRP A 9 -34.28 -20.53 -36.43
CA TRP A 9 -33.44 -20.67 -35.23
C TRP A 9 -31.97 -20.32 -35.50
N ALA A 10 -31.45 -20.62 -36.69
CA ALA A 10 -30.11 -20.21 -37.11
C ALA A 10 -29.97 -18.68 -37.22
N GLY A 11 -30.99 -17.97 -37.74
CA GLY A 11 -30.99 -16.50 -37.77
C GLY A 11 -30.99 -15.87 -36.37
N VAL A 12 -31.80 -16.42 -35.45
CA VAL A 12 -31.81 -15.98 -34.04
C VAL A 12 -30.47 -16.27 -33.36
N ALA A 13 -29.89 -17.46 -33.60
CA ALA A 13 -28.59 -17.83 -33.07
C ALA A 13 -27.46 -16.94 -33.61
N ALA A 14 -27.51 -16.56 -34.90
CA ALA A 14 -26.53 -15.65 -35.50
C ALA A 14 -26.59 -14.24 -34.89
N ILE A 15 -27.79 -13.72 -34.61
CA ILE A 15 -27.97 -12.43 -33.94
C ILE A 15 -27.46 -12.51 -32.49
N ALA A 16 -27.77 -13.59 -31.78
CA ALA A 16 -27.27 -13.82 -30.42
C ALA A 16 -25.73 -13.96 -30.39
N ALA A 17 -25.14 -14.62 -31.37
CA ALA A 17 -23.69 -14.74 -31.54
C ALA A 17 -23.02 -13.38 -31.82
N CYS A 18 -23.63 -12.54 -32.66
CA CYS A 18 -23.13 -11.19 -32.89
C CYS A 18 -23.18 -10.33 -31.62
N LEU A 19 -24.28 -10.36 -30.87
CA LEU A 19 -24.41 -9.59 -29.63
C LEU A 19 -23.40 -10.04 -28.56
N THR A 20 -23.22 -11.35 -28.40
CA THR A 20 -22.21 -11.88 -27.47
C THR A 20 -20.80 -11.48 -27.89
N PHE A 21 -20.48 -11.52 -29.18
CA PHE A 21 -19.18 -11.06 -29.69
C PHE A 21 -18.92 -9.57 -29.38
N VAL A 22 -19.92 -8.70 -29.56
CA VAL A 22 -19.79 -7.27 -29.19
C VAL A 22 -19.58 -7.09 -27.69
N VAL A 23 -20.33 -7.81 -26.84
CA VAL A 23 -20.17 -7.73 -25.39
C VAL A 23 -18.80 -8.24 -24.95
N THR A 24 -18.31 -9.35 -25.51
CA THR A 24 -16.99 -9.91 -25.19
C THR A 24 -15.85 -8.98 -25.61
N THR A 25 -15.94 -8.35 -26.79
CA THR A 25 -14.92 -7.39 -27.26
C THR A 25 -14.88 -6.12 -26.41
N ILE A 26 -16.03 -5.59 -25.98
CA ILE A 26 -16.09 -4.49 -25.01
C ILE A 26 -15.48 -4.91 -23.67
N GLY A 27 -15.78 -6.11 -23.18
CA GLY A 27 -15.20 -6.66 -21.95
C GLY A 27 -13.67 -6.76 -22.01
N LEU A 28 -13.13 -7.25 -23.14
CA LEU A 28 -11.69 -7.31 -23.40
C LEU A 28 -11.03 -5.91 -23.39
N LEU A 29 -11.66 -4.91 -24.01
CA LEU A 29 -11.16 -3.53 -24.01
C LEU A 29 -11.13 -2.93 -22.61
N LEU A 30 -12.18 -3.15 -21.81
CA LEU A 30 -12.24 -2.69 -20.43
C LEU A 30 -11.21 -3.38 -19.54
N ALA A 31 -11.04 -4.70 -19.68
CA ALA A 31 -10.03 -5.47 -18.95
C ALA A 31 -8.61 -5.01 -19.31
N TRP A 32 -8.35 -4.72 -20.59
CA TRP A 32 -7.06 -4.17 -21.02
C TRP A 32 -6.80 -2.80 -20.40
N ARG A 33 -7.82 -1.92 -20.41
CA ARG A 33 -7.71 -0.57 -19.83
C ARG A 33 -7.47 -0.61 -18.32
N SER A 34 -8.15 -1.50 -17.59
CA SER A 34 -7.94 -1.66 -16.14
C SER A 34 -6.55 -2.18 -15.83
N LEU A 35 -6.04 -3.15 -16.61
CA LEU A 35 -4.67 -3.66 -16.47
C LEU A 35 -3.63 -2.56 -16.69
N HIS A 36 -3.88 -1.66 -17.64
CA HIS A 36 -3.00 -0.54 -17.93
C HIS A 36 -3.02 0.52 -16.81
N GLN A 37 -4.18 0.78 -16.21
CA GLN A 37 -4.35 1.71 -15.09
C GLN A 37 -3.80 1.18 -13.76
N TRP A 38 -3.63 -0.14 -13.62
CA TRP A 38 -3.15 -0.75 -12.38
C TRP A 38 -1.74 -0.28 -11.98
N LYS A 39 -0.81 -0.14 -12.93
CA LYS A 39 0.57 0.30 -12.66
C LYS A 39 0.66 1.73 -12.09
N PRO A 40 0.05 2.77 -12.71
CA PRO A 40 0.08 4.12 -12.14
C PRO A 40 -0.69 4.19 -10.82
N GLN A 41 -1.82 3.50 -10.70
CA GLN A 41 -2.58 3.46 -9.45
C GLN A 41 -1.78 2.81 -8.31
N TYR A 42 -1.01 1.76 -8.59
CA TYR A 42 -0.10 1.15 -7.62
C TYR A 42 1.01 2.11 -7.16
N LYS A 43 1.55 2.92 -8.09
CA LYS A 43 2.55 3.95 -7.77
C LYS A 43 2.00 5.04 -6.85
N GLU A 44 0.85 5.62 -7.17
CA GLU A 44 0.21 6.63 -6.34
C GLU A 44 -0.20 6.07 -4.97
N ASN A 45 -0.73 4.84 -4.95
CA ASN A 45 -1.14 4.18 -3.71
C ASN A 45 0.06 3.86 -2.80
N SER A 46 1.26 3.63 -3.36
CA SER A 46 2.45 3.35 -2.55
C SER A 46 2.82 4.51 -1.61
N ARG A 47 2.59 5.76 -2.03
CA ARG A 47 2.80 6.94 -1.18
C ARG A 47 1.74 7.03 -0.09
N LEU A 48 0.47 6.85 -0.43
CA LEU A 48 -0.63 6.88 0.53
C LEU A 48 -0.42 5.82 1.62
N LEU A 49 -0.04 4.60 1.24
CA LEU A 49 0.26 3.51 2.17
C LEU A 49 1.47 3.82 3.08
N LEU A 50 2.47 4.55 2.59
CA LEU A 50 3.58 5.04 3.42
C LEU A 50 3.09 6.08 4.45
N ILE A 51 2.26 7.04 4.02
CA ILE A 51 1.68 8.05 4.90
C ILE A 51 0.81 7.39 5.98
N GLU A 52 -0.03 6.43 5.61
CA GLU A 52 -0.85 5.67 6.56
C GLU A 52 0.00 4.91 7.58
N ALA A 53 1.11 4.29 7.15
CA ALA A 53 2.04 3.61 8.04
C ALA A 53 2.71 4.59 9.03
N LEU A 54 3.11 5.78 8.57
CA LEU A 54 3.70 6.83 9.41
C LEU A 54 2.69 7.35 10.45
N ILE A 55 1.44 7.55 10.06
CA ILE A 55 0.36 7.93 10.98
C ILE A 55 0.12 6.82 12.02
N ALA A 56 0.09 5.55 11.59
CA ALA A 56 -0.04 4.42 12.51
C ALA A 56 1.14 4.33 13.49
N PHE A 57 2.36 4.60 13.03
CA PHE A 57 3.54 4.70 13.87
C PHE A 57 3.44 5.83 14.90
N GLN A 58 3.01 7.03 14.51
CA GLN A 58 2.80 8.13 15.46
C GLN A 58 1.71 7.81 16.50
N LYS A 59 0.60 7.19 16.07
CA LYS A 59 -0.43 6.71 17.00
C LYS A 59 0.15 5.70 18.00
N CYS A 60 0.97 4.76 17.52
CA CYS A 60 1.67 3.80 18.39
C CYS A 60 2.59 4.52 19.40
N LEU A 61 3.35 5.53 18.98
CA LEU A 61 4.20 6.31 19.89
C LEU A 61 3.41 6.99 21.01
N ILE A 62 2.20 7.47 20.72
CA ILE A 62 1.31 8.09 21.71
C ILE A 62 0.80 7.04 22.71
N THR A 63 0.45 5.83 22.24
CA THR A 63 -0.19 4.80 23.08
C THR A 63 0.77 4.00 23.94
N ILE A 64 1.99 3.72 23.48
CA ILE A 64 2.96 2.93 24.25
C ILE A 64 3.35 3.64 25.56
N PRO A 65 3.92 2.97 26.58
CA PRO A 65 4.46 3.65 27.77
C PRO A 65 5.74 4.44 27.47
N LYS A 66 6.15 5.33 28.38
CA LYS A 66 7.40 6.12 28.25
C LYS A 66 8.64 5.24 28.19
N ASN A 67 8.66 4.15 28.96
CA ASN A 67 9.71 3.15 29.00
C ASN A 67 9.11 1.78 28.66
N LEU A 68 9.80 1.01 27.82
CA LEU A 68 9.39 -0.33 27.39
C LEU A 68 9.86 -1.44 28.35
N ASP A 69 10.59 -1.10 29.41
CA ASP A 69 11.21 -2.06 30.34
C ASP A 69 10.22 -2.72 31.30
N ASN A 70 9.08 -2.06 31.57
CA ASN A 70 8.08 -2.52 32.55
C ASN A 70 6.93 -3.34 31.95
N ASP A 71 7.12 -3.91 30.75
CA ASP A 71 6.05 -4.66 30.06
C ASP A 71 6.27 -6.18 30.18
N PRO A 72 5.64 -6.87 31.16
CA PRO A 72 5.88 -8.30 31.42
C PRO A 72 5.43 -9.21 30.28
N THR A 73 4.56 -8.74 29.39
CA THR A 73 4.08 -9.49 28.20
C THR A 73 4.72 -9.03 26.89
N TYR A 74 5.63 -8.04 26.93
CA TYR A 74 6.30 -7.44 25.77
C TYR A 74 5.35 -6.95 24.67
N GLN A 75 4.06 -6.72 24.99
CA GLN A 75 3.05 -6.38 23.99
C GLN A 75 3.32 -5.02 23.35
N SER A 76 3.63 -4.01 24.15
CA SER A 76 3.92 -2.65 23.69
C SER A 76 5.18 -2.62 22.81
N ARG A 77 6.19 -3.42 23.16
CA ARG A 77 7.41 -3.57 22.37
C ARG A 77 7.11 -4.22 21.02
N LYS A 78 6.26 -5.25 20.99
CA LYS A 78 5.85 -5.92 19.75
C LYS A 78 5.03 -5.00 18.86
N GLU A 79 4.10 -4.24 19.42
CA GLU A 79 3.31 -3.26 18.67
C GLU A 79 4.18 -2.16 18.06
N PHE A 80 5.12 -1.63 18.84
CA PHE A 80 6.10 -0.66 18.36
C PHE A 80 6.95 -1.21 17.21
N LEU A 81 7.51 -2.42 17.37
CA LEU A 81 8.32 -3.06 16.33
C LEU A 81 7.50 -3.35 15.08
N LYS A 82 6.23 -3.73 15.22
CA LYS A 82 5.33 -3.92 14.08
C LYS A 82 5.13 -2.61 13.33
N ALA A 83 4.84 -1.53 14.04
CA ALA A 83 4.61 -0.22 13.43
C ALA A 83 5.86 0.33 12.74
N SER A 84 7.04 0.22 13.37
CA SER A 84 8.30 0.67 12.77
C SER A 84 8.70 -0.16 11.54
N THR A 85 8.48 -1.48 11.59
CA THR A 85 8.74 -2.37 10.45
C THR A 85 7.79 -2.10 9.29
N GLU A 86 6.52 -1.79 9.55
CA GLU A 86 5.57 -1.41 8.51
C GLU A 86 6.02 -0.14 7.78
N VAL A 87 6.46 0.90 8.52
CA VAL A 87 7.00 2.13 7.93
C VAL A 87 8.22 1.84 7.05
N GLU A 88 9.17 1.04 7.55
CA GLU A 88 10.36 0.64 6.78
C GLU A 88 9.97 -0.08 5.48
N LEU A 89 9.09 -1.09 5.56
CA LEU A 89 8.65 -1.85 4.39
C LEU A 89 7.95 -0.97 3.35
N ARG A 90 7.02 -0.11 3.78
CA ARG A 90 6.32 0.81 2.88
C ARG A 90 7.27 1.84 2.27
N GLY A 91 8.22 2.33 3.06
CA GLY A 91 9.27 3.23 2.60
C GLY A 91 10.13 2.61 1.50
N GLN A 92 10.59 1.37 1.71
CA GLN A 92 11.37 0.61 0.72
C GLN A 92 10.56 0.33 -0.57
N ILE A 93 9.27 -0.02 -0.45
CA ILE A 93 8.39 -0.24 -1.62
C ILE A 93 8.23 1.05 -2.43
N TYR A 94 8.07 2.18 -1.74
CA TYR A 94 7.96 3.49 -2.37
C TYR A 94 9.29 3.89 -3.06
N LEU A 95 10.43 3.73 -2.37
CA LEU A 95 11.77 4.06 -2.89
C LEU A 95 12.18 3.20 -4.09
N LYS A 96 11.72 1.95 -4.18
CA LYS A 96 11.91 1.11 -5.38
C LYS A 96 11.27 1.70 -6.64
N GLN A 97 10.26 2.55 -6.46
CA GLN A 97 9.50 3.15 -7.55
C GLN A 97 9.85 4.62 -7.78
N HIS A 98 10.40 5.29 -6.76
CA HIS A 98 10.72 6.71 -6.74
C HIS A 98 12.10 6.92 -6.10
N SER A 99 13.07 7.41 -6.88
CA SER A 99 14.39 7.71 -6.34
C SER A 99 14.34 9.00 -5.51
N ASN A 100 14.37 8.88 -4.19
CA ASN A 100 14.40 10.01 -3.27
C ASN A 100 15.44 9.76 -2.16
N GLU A 101 16.65 10.29 -2.34
CA GLU A 101 17.75 10.09 -1.39
C GLU A 101 17.45 10.70 -0.01
N LYS A 102 16.78 11.86 0.04
CA LYS A 102 16.38 12.49 1.30
C LYS A 102 15.44 11.59 2.10
N LEU A 103 14.45 10.98 1.44
CA LEU A 103 13.54 10.04 2.08
C LEU A 103 14.26 8.79 2.57
N LYS A 104 15.18 8.27 1.77
CA LYS A 104 15.99 7.10 2.12
C LYS A 104 16.87 7.35 3.35
N ASP A 105 17.51 8.51 3.43
CA ASP A 105 18.34 8.90 4.57
C ASP A 105 17.49 9.04 5.84
N GLU A 106 16.32 9.69 5.75
CA GLU A 106 15.44 9.85 6.90
C GLU A 106 14.79 8.53 7.36
N LEU A 107 14.47 7.62 6.44
CA LEU A 107 14.02 6.27 6.80
C LEU A 107 15.12 5.48 7.52
N ALA A 108 16.37 5.56 7.03
CA ALA A 108 17.51 4.94 7.71
C ALA A 108 17.76 5.54 9.10
N ASN A 109 17.64 6.87 9.23
CA ASN A 109 17.70 7.58 10.50
C ASN A 109 16.58 7.11 11.45
N LEU A 110 15.32 7.09 10.99
CA LEU A 110 14.18 6.61 11.78
C LEU A 110 14.40 5.18 12.25
N ARG A 111 14.88 4.28 11.39
CA ARG A 111 15.19 2.89 11.72
C ARG A 111 16.24 2.79 12.82
N SER A 112 17.36 3.53 12.71
CA SER A 112 18.40 3.56 13.75
C SER A 112 17.83 4.03 15.08
N LYS A 113 17.05 5.11 15.05
CA LYS A 113 16.45 5.70 16.25
C LYS A 113 15.39 4.80 16.89
N CYS A 114 14.63 4.06 16.08
CA CYS A 114 13.71 3.04 16.59
C CYS A 114 14.45 1.93 17.35
N ALA A 115 15.62 1.50 16.86
CA ALA A 115 16.45 0.53 17.56
C ALA A 115 17.03 1.10 18.87
N GLU A 116 17.47 2.36 18.86
CA GLU A 116 17.93 3.08 20.06
C GLU A 116 16.82 3.26 21.10
N PHE A 117 15.58 3.54 20.67
CA PHE A 117 14.41 3.68 21.55
C PHE A 117 14.08 2.38 22.26
N VAL A 118 14.17 1.24 21.56
CA VAL A 118 14.00 -0.09 22.17
C VAL A 118 15.07 -0.36 23.23
N GLY A 119 16.27 0.22 23.09
CA GLY A 119 17.32 0.18 24.09
C GLY A 119 17.25 1.27 25.16
N GLY A 120 16.16 2.07 25.21
CA GLY A 120 15.95 3.13 26.20
C GLY A 120 16.82 4.39 26.00
N LYS A 121 17.47 4.54 24.85
CA LYS A 121 18.45 5.63 24.59
C LYS A 121 17.85 6.86 23.93
N VAL A 122 16.66 6.73 23.35
CA VAL A 122 15.97 7.77 22.58
C VAL A 122 14.59 8.00 23.18
N THR A 123 14.03 9.19 22.98
CA THR A 123 12.71 9.56 23.48
C THR A 123 11.65 9.53 22.37
N LYS A 124 10.37 9.35 22.75
CA LYS A 124 9.26 9.36 21.79
C LYS A 124 9.14 10.65 20.96
N PRO A 125 9.33 11.86 21.53
CA PRO A 125 9.25 13.09 20.75
C PRO A 125 10.28 13.13 19.63
N GLU A 126 11.49 12.59 19.85
CA GLU A 126 12.54 12.49 18.84
C GLU A 126 12.09 11.60 17.67
N LEU A 127 11.50 10.43 17.95
CA LEU A 127 10.94 9.55 16.92
C LEU A 127 9.76 10.18 16.18
N SER A 128 8.88 10.88 16.90
CA SER A 128 7.74 11.58 16.33
C SER A 128 8.20 12.69 15.37
N PHE A 129 9.23 13.43 15.75
CA PHE A 129 9.80 14.50 14.92
C PHE A 129 10.40 13.96 13.62
N ILE A 130 11.18 12.88 13.67
CA ILE A 130 11.73 12.24 12.46
C ILE A 130 10.59 11.73 11.55
N SER A 131 9.56 11.10 12.14
CA SER A 131 8.36 10.67 11.39
C SER A 131 7.65 11.84 10.72
N ALA A 132 7.56 13.00 11.39
CA ALA A 132 6.99 14.22 10.82
C ALA A 132 7.83 14.81 9.68
N ILE A 133 9.17 14.78 9.80
CA ILE A 133 10.06 15.19 8.71
C ILE A 133 9.78 14.33 7.47
N ILE A 134 9.70 13.01 7.62
CA ILE A 134 9.43 12.08 6.52
C ILE A 134 8.10 12.41 5.82
N LEU A 135 7.04 12.72 6.59
CA LEU A 135 5.74 13.10 6.04
C LEU A 135 5.80 14.39 5.19
N LEU A 136 6.72 15.30 5.51
CA LEU A 136 6.88 16.60 4.86
C LEU A 136 7.84 16.57 3.67
N ILE A 137 8.49 15.43 3.38
CA ILE A 137 9.37 15.31 2.21
C ILE A 137 8.51 15.41 0.94
N GLU A 138 8.81 16.42 0.14
CA GLU A 138 8.23 16.57 -1.20
C GLU A 138 8.67 15.42 -2.11
N VAL A 139 7.74 15.03 -2.97
CA VAL A 139 7.81 13.88 -3.88
C VAL A 139 7.73 14.38 -5.30
#